data_AF-A0AAD6MMX9-F1
#
_entry.id   AF-A0AAD6MMX9-F1
#
_cell.length_a   1.000
_cell.length_b   1.000
_cell.length_c   1.000
_cell.angle_alpha   90.00
_cell.angle_beta   90.00
_cell.angle_gamma   90.00
#
_symmetry.space_group_name_H-M   'P 1'
#
loop_
_entity.id
_entity.type
_entity.pdbx_description
1 polymer ?
#
loop_
_entity_poly.entity_id
_entity_poly.type
_entity_poly.pdbx_seq_one_letter_code
_entity_poly.pdbx_strand_id
1 'polypeptide(L)'
;MTPRKHACCPTRAGGQGLNLTGADNVIAPDLDFNPQIDRQVEDHCHSIGHTKPVTMYRMVTKGTVDETVNEMAKWKLVLDAAVLDSVVGVDKSSRTTGEILSSLTMVWKF
;
A
#
# COMPACT_ATOMS: atom_id res chain seq x y z
N MET A 1 -5.71 -15.55 -25.26
CA MET A 1 -6.02 -15.28 -23.84
C MET A 1 -4.79 -15.70 -23.03
N THR A 2 -3.97 -14.76 -22.57
CA THR A 2 -2.78 -15.10 -21.77
C THR A 2 -3.22 -15.55 -20.38
N PRO A 3 -2.67 -16.65 -19.82
CA PRO A 3 -3.00 -17.06 -18.46
C PRO A 3 -2.56 -15.98 -17.46
N ARG A 4 -3.46 -15.59 -16.55
CA ARG A 4 -3.18 -14.68 -15.43
C ARG A 4 -2.63 -15.48 -14.26
N LYS A 5 -1.53 -15.05 -13.69
CA LYS A 5 -0.90 -15.70 -12.53
C LYS A 5 -1.36 -15.00 -11.26
N HIS A 6 -1.91 -15.78 -10.33
CA HIS A 6 -2.40 -15.30 -9.04
C HIS A 6 -1.47 -15.78 -7.92
N ALA A 7 -1.14 -14.91 -6.97
CA ALA A 7 -0.38 -15.26 -5.78
C ALA A 7 -1.08 -14.74 -4.52
N CYS A 8 -1.13 -15.57 -3.48
CA CYS A 8 -1.56 -15.16 -2.14
C CYS A 8 -0.31 -15.06 -1.27
N CYS A 9 -0.12 -13.92 -0.60
CA CYS A 9 1.05 -13.70 0.25
C CYS A 9 0.61 -13.11 1.60
N PRO A 10 0.97 -13.74 2.73
CA PRO A 10 0.84 -13.11 4.04
C PRO A 10 1.71 -11.84 4.08
N THR A 11 1.18 -10.74 4.61
CA THR A 11 1.88 -9.44 4.69
C THR A 11 3.25 -9.55 5.35
N ARG A 12 3.35 -10.33 6.43
CA ARG A 12 4.61 -10.60 7.14
C ARG A 12 5.64 -11.42 6.35
N ALA A 13 5.19 -12.27 5.43
CA ALA A 13 6.08 -13.06 4.58
C ALA A 13 6.53 -12.26 3.35
N GLY A 14 5.64 -11.43 2.79
CA GLY A 14 5.96 -10.58 1.64
C GLY A 14 6.92 -9.45 1.98
N GLY A 15 6.88 -8.89 3.20
CA GLY A 15 7.81 -7.85 3.65
C GLY A 15 9.26 -8.33 3.89
N GLN A 16 9.53 -9.64 3.85
CA GLN A 16 10.87 -10.20 4.15
C GLN A 16 11.71 -10.57 2.92
N GLY A 17 11.38 -10.10 1.72
CA GLY A 17 12.23 -10.34 0.54
C GLY A 17 11.74 -11.44 -0.40
N LEU A 18 10.43 -11.75 -0.42
CA LEU A 18 9.86 -12.74 -1.32
C LEU A 18 9.80 -12.19 -2.75
N ASN A 19 10.51 -12.82 -3.68
CA ASN A 19 10.55 -12.36 -5.08
C ASN A 19 9.29 -12.80 -5.84
N LEU A 20 8.28 -11.93 -5.89
CA LEU A 20 6.98 -12.17 -6.52
C LEU A 20 6.95 -11.79 -8.01
N THR A 21 8.10 -11.78 -8.70
CA THR A 21 8.30 -11.32 -10.10
C THR A 21 7.49 -12.05 -11.18
N GLY A 22 6.60 -12.98 -10.82
CA GLY A 22 5.75 -13.71 -11.76
C GLY A 22 4.24 -13.57 -11.56
N ALA A 23 3.75 -12.84 -10.55
CA ALA A 23 2.32 -12.75 -10.25
C ALA A 23 1.69 -11.47 -10.82
N ASP A 24 0.60 -11.60 -11.59
CA ASP A 24 -0.16 -10.45 -12.12
C ASP A 24 -1.14 -9.91 -11.07
N ASN A 25 -1.64 -10.79 -10.19
CA ASN A 25 -2.57 -10.43 -9.12
C ASN A 25 -2.05 -10.95 -7.79
N VAL A 26 -1.94 -10.06 -6.81
CA VAL A 26 -1.48 -10.39 -5.46
C VAL A 26 -2.60 -10.15 -4.47
N ILE A 27 -2.86 -11.13 -3.63
CA ILE A 27 -3.92 -11.08 -2.62
C ILE A 27 -3.26 -11.09 -1.24
N ALA A 28 -3.50 -10.03 -0.47
CA ALA A 28 -3.12 -9.91 0.94
C ALA A 28 -4.36 -10.18 1.81
N PRO A 29 -4.43 -11.33 2.49
CA PRO A 29 -5.56 -11.70 3.32
C PRO A 29 -5.57 -10.97 4.68
N ASP A 30 -4.40 -10.61 5.18
CA ASP A 30 -4.22 -10.02 6.51
C ASP A 30 -3.94 -8.52 6.41
N LEU A 31 -4.36 -7.76 7.42
CA LEU A 31 -3.95 -6.36 7.60
C LEU A 31 -2.97 -6.25 8.76
N ASP A 32 -1.83 -5.61 8.49
CA ASP A 32 -0.90 -5.21 9.53
C ASP A 32 -1.18 -3.80 10.05
N PHE A 33 -0.86 -3.58 11.33
CA PHE A 33 -0.92 -2.25 11.97
C PHE A 33 0.14 -1.27 11.46
N ASN A 34 1.17 -1.78 10.78
CA ASN A 34 2.25 -0.99 10.21
C ASN A 34 2.10 -0.92 8.68
N PRO A 35 1.67 0.23 8.12
CA PRO A 35 1.45 0.37 6.68
C PRO A 35 2.73 0.27 5.85
N GLN A 36 3.90 0.42 6.46
CA GLN A 36 5.19 0.31 5.77
C GLN A 36 5.49 -1.13 5.32
N ILE A 37 4.97 -2.14 6.04
CA ILE A 37 5.14 -3.55 5.67
C ILE A 37 4.41 -3.82 4.35
N ASP A 38 3.19 -3.31 4.21
CA ASP A 38 2.42 -3.47 2.98
C ASP A 38 3.08 -2.77 1.80
N ARG A 39 3.59 -1.55 2.02
CA ARG A 39 4.32 -0.81 0.99
C ARG A 39 5.54 -1.59 0.49
N GLN A 40 6.24 -2.25 1.39
CA GLN A 40 7.36 -3.11 1.03
C GLN A 40 6.91 -4.31 0.18
N VAL A 41 5.78 -4.93 0.52
CA VAL A 41 5.20 -6.03 -0.27
C VAL A 41 4.83 -5.53 -1.67
N GLU A 42 4.22 -4.34 -1.79
CA GLU A 42 3.89 -3.70 -3.06
C GLU A 42 5.13 -3.46 -3.92
N ASP A 43 6.21 -2.91 -3.33
CA ASP A 43 7.48 -2.70 -4.02
C ASP A 43 8.07 -4.02 -4.56
N HIS A 44 7.86 -5.14 -3.87
CA HIS A 44 8.30 -6.47 -4.34
C HIS A 44 7.44 -6.99 -5.50
N CYS A 45 6.14 -6.68 -5.49
CA CYS A 45 5.21 -7.03 -6.56
C CYS A 45 5.43 -6.17 -7.81
N HIS A 46 5.83 -4.91 -7.64
CA HIS A 46 6.08 -3.93 -8.71
C HIS A 46 7.55 -3.88 -9.16
N SER A 47 8.37 -4.84 -8.72
CA SER A 47 9.80 -4.86 -9.02
C SER A 47 10.12 -4.86 -10.52
N ILE A 48 11.24 -4.23 -10.86
CA ILE A 48 11.73 -3.98 -12.22
C ILE A 48 11.89 -5.31 -12.99
N GLY A 49 11.03 -5.53 -13.98
CA GLY A 49 11.01 -6.76 -14.78
C GLY A 49 9.61 -7.23 -15.22
N HIS A 50 8.55 -6.66 -14.63
CA HIS A 50 7.18 -6.97 -15.04
C HIS A 50 6.75 -6.20 -16.28
N THR A 51 6.31 -6.91 -17.33
CA THR A 51 5.76 -6.33 -18.57
C THR A 51 4.25 -6.09 -18.50
N LYS A 52 3.60 -6.54 -17.43
CA LYS A 52 2.16 -6.52 -17.21
C LYS A 52 1.82 -5.75 -15.94
N PRO A 53 0.66 -5.07 -15.90
CA PRO A 53 0.23 -4.36 -14.70
C PRO A 53 -0.07 -5.35 -13.58
N VAL A 54 0.50 -5.12 -12.40
CA VAL A 54 0.30 -5.95 -11.20
C VAL A 54 -0.69 -5.26 -10.28
N THR A 55 -1.77 -5.96 -9.91
CA THR A 55 -2.80 -5.43 -9.00
C THR A 55 -2.72 -6.11 -7.65
N MET A 56 -2.63 -5.32 -6.57
CA MET A 56 -2.72 -5.82 -5.20
C MET A 56 -4.14 -5.66 -4.65
N TYR A 57 -4.67 -6.75 -4.09
CA TYR A 57 -5.96 -6.79 -3.43
C TYR A 57 -5.77 -6.98 -1.93
N ARG A 58 -6.26 -6.01 -1.16
CA ARG A 58 -6.34 -6.09 0.30
C ARG A 58 -7.76 -6.46 0.70
N MET A 59 -7.91 -7.55 1.44
CA MET A 59 -9.23 -7.93 1.96
C MET A 59 -9.52 -7.16 3.23
N VAL A 60 -10.62 -6.40 3.27
CA VAL A 60 -11.07 -5.70 4.49
C VAL A 60 -12.51 -6.09 4.76
N THR A 61 -12.76 -6.66 5.93
CA THR A 61 -14.12 -7.04 6.34
C THR A 61 -14.81 -5.84 7.01
N LYS A 62 -16.06 -5.55 6.61
CA LYS A 62 -16.84 -4.44 7.20
C LYS A 62 -17.40 -4.84 8.56
N GLY A 63 -17.39 -3.89 9.50
CA GLY A 63 -17.95 -4.12 10.84
C GLY A 63 -17.13 -5.06 11.72
N THR A 64 -15.88 -5.36 11.33
CA THR A 64 -14.92 -6.09 12.16
C THR A 64 -13.77 -5.17 12.58
N VAL A 65 -12.87 -5.69 13.42
CA VAL A 65 -11.66 -4.99 13.85
C VAL A 65 -10.78 -4.56 12.67
N ASP A 66 -10.87 -5.25 11.51
CA ASP A 66 -10.08 -4.94 10.31
C ASP A 66 -10.33 -3.52 9.79
N GLU A 67 -11.56 -3.01 9.94
CA GLU A 67 -11.92 -1.66 9.51
C GLU A 67 -11.19 -0.60 10.36
N THR A 68 -11.22 -0.77 11.68
CA THR A 68 -10.49 0.09 12.62
C THR A 68 -8.98 0.03 12.39
N VAL A 69 -8.43 -1.17 12.13
CA VAL A 69 -7.00 -1.36 11.82
C VAL A 69 -6.63 -0.62 10.53
N ASN A 70 -7.44 -0.75 9.49
CA ASN A 70 -7.25 -0.08 8.21
C ASN A 70 -7.29 1.44 8.36
N GLU A 71 -8.24 1.98 9.14
CA GLU A 71 -8.30 3.41 9.43
C GLU A 71 -7.05 3.87 10.16
N MET A 72 -6.64 3.19 11.25
CA MET A 72 -5.42 3.54 11.99
C MET A 72 -4.18 3.52 11.10
N ALA A 73 -4.05 2.55 10.19
CA ALA A 73 -2.96 2.48 9.24
C ALA A 73 -2.93 3.70 8.30
N LYS A 74 -4.09 4.14 7.80
CA LYS A 74 -4.19 5.38 7.00
C LYS A 74 -3.82 6.63 7.78
N TRP A 75 -4.28 6.75 9.02
CA TRP A 75 -3.92 7.87 9.89
C TRP A 75 -2.40 7.96 10.10
N LYS A 76 -1.72 6.82 10.31
CA LYS A 76 -0.26 6.77 10.41
C LYS A 76 0.43 7.23 9.12
N LEU A 77 -0.05 6.82 7.95
CA LEU A 77 0.51 7.27 6.67
C LEU A 77 0.37 8.80 6.47
N VAL A 78 -0.76 9.37 6.88
CA VAL A 78 -0.97 10.82 6.79
C VAL A 78 -0.05 11.56 7.76
N LEU A 79 0.11 11.04 8.97
CA LEU A 79 1.03 11.60 9.94
C LEU A 79 2.48 11.55 9.43
N ASP A 80 2.91 10.41 8.87
CA ASP A 80 4.23 10.25 8.25
C ASP A 80 4.44 11.27 7.12
N ALA A 81 3.43 11.47 6.27
CA ALA A 81 3.49 12.47 5.19
C ALA A 81 3.58 13.91 5.73
N ALA A 82 2.80 14.25 6.76
CA ALA A 82 2.84 15.56 7.40
C ALA A 82 4.17 15.82 8.10
N VAL A 83 4.77 14.80 8.73
CA VAL A 83 6.10 14.89 9.31
C VAL A 83 7.13 15.13 8.21
N LEU A 84 7.13 14.34 7.14
CA LEU A 84 8.05 14.51 6.01
C LEU A 84 7.98 15.93 5.41
N ASP A 85 6.76 16.47 5.23
CA ASP A 85 6.53 17.84 4.75
C ASP A 85 7.10 18.90 5.72
N SER A 86 7.02 18.65 7.03
CA SER A 86 7.60 19.57 8.03
C SER A 86 9.13 19.55 8.08
N VAL A 87 9.78 18.43 7.74
CA VAL A 87 11.26 18.34 7.72
C VAL A 87 11.86 18.93 6.45
N VAL A 88 11.12 18.87 5.34
CA VAL A 88 11.49 19.47 4.05
C VAL A 88 10.86 20.86 3.99
N GLY A 89 11.48 21.85 4.63
CA GLY A 89 10.98 23.23 4.70
C GLY A 89 10.73 23.87 3.34
N VAL A 90 9.54 23.64 2.79
CA VAL A 90 9.00 24.25 1.57
C VAL A 90 7.66 24.87 1.92
N ASP A 91 7.42 26.05 1.34
CA ASP A 91 6.44 27.02 1.78
C ASP A 91 5.01 26.50 2.02
N LYS A 92 4.42 27.04 3.10
CA LYS A 92 3.09 26.74 3.62
C LYS A 92 1.99 26.95 2.56
N SER A 93 1.55 25.87 1.92
CA SER A 93 0.15 25.74 1.50
C SER A 93 -0.50 24.76 2.48
N SER A 94 -1.48 25.24 3.26
CA SER A 94 -2.20 24.44 4.24
C SER A 94 -3.07 23.40 3.52
N ARG A 95 -2.47 22.33 3.01
CA ARG A 95 -3.20 21.21 2.45
C ARG A 95 -3.93 20.54 3.60
N THR A 96 -5.26 20.54 3.53
CA THR A 96 -6.10 19.85 4.50
C THR A 96 -5.79 18.36 4.48
N THR A 97 -5.98 17.66 5.61
CA THR A 97 -5.76 16.21 5.75
C THR A 97 -6.43 15.40 4.62
N GLY A 98 -7.58 15.89 4.12
CA GLY A 98 -8.30 15.30 2.99
C GLY A 98 -7.59 15.45 1.63
N GLU A 99 -6.87 16.55 1.40
CA GLU A 99 -6.09 16.76 0.17
C GLU A 99 -4.83 15.89 0.14
N ILE A 100 -4.17 15.71 1.29
CA ILE A 100 -3.03 14.79 1.42
C ILE A 100 -3.50 13.35 1.17
N LEU A 101 -4.60 12.94 1.77
CA LEU A 101 -5.23 11.64 1.54
C LEU A 101 -5.60 11.44 0.06
N SER A 102 -6.14 12.48 -0.60
CA SER A 102 -6.49 12.45 -2.02
C SER A 102 -5.25 12.36 -2.91
N SER A 103 -4.17 13.09 -2.62
CA SER A 103 -2.90 12.99 -3.35
C SER A 103 -2.27 11.62 -3.18
N LEU A 104 -2.31 11.05 -1.97
CA LEU A 104 -1.88 9.67 -1.71
C LEU A 104 -2.78 8.66 -2.42
N THR A 105 -4.09 8.85 -2.54
CA THR A 105 -4.90 7.93 -3.34
C THR A 105 -4.65 8.07 -4.85
N MET A 106 -4.19 9.23 -5.31
CA MET A 106 -3.89 9.50 -6.73
C MET A 106 -2.55 8.92 -7.18
N VAL A 107 -1.51 8.98 -6.33
CA VAL A 107 -0.18 8.41 -6.62
C VAL A 107 -0.24 6.89 -6.82
N TRP A 108 -1.19 6.23 -6.15
CA TRP A 108 -1.39 4.79 -6.17
C TRP A 108 -2.42 4.33 -7.21
N LYS A 109 -2.93 5.27 -8.03
CA LYS A 109 -3.87 5.03 -9.11
C LYS A 109 -3.21 5.33 -10.46
N PHE A 110 -2.13 4.61 -10.75
CA PHE A 110 -1.49 4.55 -12.06
C PHE A 110 -1.23 3.09 -12.44
#